data_AF-A0A949XM29-F1
#
_entry.id   AF-A0A949XM29-F1
#
_cell.length_a   1.000
_cell.length_b   1.000
_cell.length_c   1.000
_cell.angle_alpha   90.00
_cell.angle_beta   90.00
_cell.angle_gamma   90.00
#
_symmetry.space_group_name_H-M   'P 1'
#
loop_
_entity.id
_entity.type
_entity.pdbx_description
1 polymer ?
#
loop_
_entity_poly.entity_id
_entity_poly.type
_entity_poly.pdbx_seq_one_letter_code
_entity_poly.pdbx_strand_id
1 'polypeptide(L)' 'MNAIGNLFGDLLQLGLPLDYYDGYVHRVSALTVAEIESSARSLLNPDNMIWMVVGDRSKVEQSLRELGIGEIVCTDV' A
#
# COMPACT_ATOMS: atom_id res chain seq x y z
N MET A 1 9.11 6.36 -24.46
CA MET A 1 7.68 6.34 -24.02
C MET A 1 7.44 7.60 -23.20
N ASN A 2 6.43 8.39 -23.52
CA ASN A 2 6.11 9.65 -22.85
C ASN A 2 5.00 9.43 -21.80
N ALA A 3 4.80 10.39 -20.88
CA ALA A 3 3.85 10.27 -19.78
C ALA A 3 2.40 10.00 -20.23
N ILE A 4 1.98 10.56 -21.36
CA ILE A 4 0.63 10.38 -21.92
C ILE A 4 0.40 8.94 -22.39
N GLY A 5 1.41 8.32 -23.02
CA GLY A 5 1.31 6.93 -23.48
C GLY A 5 1.11 5.93 -22.35
N ASN A 6 1.74 6.17 -21.19
CA ASN A 6 1.57 5.30 -20.01
C ASN A 6 0.16 5.42 -19.43
N LEU A 7 -0.35 6.65 -19.26
CA LEU A 7 -1.70 6.87 -18.72
C LEU A 7 -2.78 6.22 -19.60
N PHE A 8 -2.65 6.33 -20.92
CA PHE A 8 -3.59 5.68 -21.83
C PHE A 8 -3.49 4.15 -21.77
N GLY A 9 -2.28 3.60 -21.64
CA GLY A 9 -2.06 2.17 -21.41
C GLY A 9 -2.76 1.68 -20.15
N ASP A 10 -2.67 2.43 -19.05
CA ASP A 10 -3.31 2.10 -17.77
C ASP A 10 -4.84 2.07 -17.90
N LEU A 11 -5.44 3.01 -18.66
CA LEU A 11 -6.89 3.00 -18.89
C LEU A 11 -7.37 1.68 -19.49
N LEU A 12 -6.64 1.16 -20.49
CA LEU A 12 -6.99 -0.08 -21.16
C LEU A 12 -6.69 -1.30 -20.29
N GLN A 13 -5.51 -1.34 -19.67
CA GLN A 13 -5.06 -2.49 -18.89
C GLN A 13 -5.90 -2.70 -17.62
N LEU A 14 -6.31 -1.61 -16.98
CA LEU A 14 -7.09 -1.63 -15.75
C LEU A 14 -8.61 -1.50 -16.00
N GLY A 15 -9.04 -1.35 -17.26
CA GLY A 15 -10.44 -1.19 -17.63
C GLY A 15 -11.08 0.08 -17.09
N LEU A 16 -10.31 1.16 -16.97
CA LEU A 16 -10.80 2.44 -16.46
C LEU A 16 -11.55 3.23 -17.54
N PRO A 17 -12.57 4.02 -17.16
CA PRO A 17 -13.23 4.96 -18.06
C PRO A 17 -12.25 5.94 -18.73
N LEU A 18 -12.53 6.36 -19.96
CA LEU A 18 -11.64 7.27 -20.71
C LEU A 18 -11.47 8.64 -20.04
N ASP A 19 -12.46 9.06 -19.27
CA ASP A 19 -12.51 10.31 -18.50
C ASP A 19 -11.99 10.15 -17.06
N TYR A 20 -11.43 8.97 -16.70
CA TYR A 20 -11.03 8.66 -15.33
C TYR A 20 -10.13 9.74 -14.71
N TYR A 21 -9.16 10.24 -15.48
CA TYR A 21 -8.18 11.23 -15.00
C TYR A 21 -8.72 12.66 -14.92
N ASP A 22 -9.83 12.98 -15.60
CA ASP A 22 -10.45 14.32 -15.57
C ASP A 22 -10.88 14.71 -14.15
N GLY A 23 -11.42 13.75 -13.40
CA GLY A 23 -11.86 13.94 -12.02
C GLY A 23 -10.90 13.42 -10.96
N TYR A 24 -9.80 12.76 -11.33
CA TYR A 24 -8.96 12.01 -10.37
C TYR A 24 -8.39 12.90 -9.27
N VAL A 25 -7.80 14.04 -9.63
CA VAL A 25 -7.21 14.99 -8.67
C VAL A 25 -8.27 15.51 -7.69
N HIS A 26 -9.46 15.84 -8.19
CA HIS A 26 -10.56 16.32 -7.36
C HIS A 26 -11.01 15.24 -6.37
N ARG A 27 -11.23 13.99 -6.84
CA ARG A 27 -11.64 12.87 -5.98
C ARG A 27 -10.64 12.61 -4.86
N VAL A 28 -9.35 12.56 -5.17
CA VAL A 28 -8.30 12.32 -4.16
C VAL A 28 -8.20 13.48 -3.16
N SER A 29 -8.30 14.72 -3.65
CA SER A 29 -8.20 15.92 -2.79
C SER A 29 -9.42 16.13 -1.90
N ALA A 30 -10.57 15.56 -2.27
CA ALA A 30 -11.81 15.67 -1.53
C ALA A 30 -11.93 14.63 -0.39
N LEU A 31 -11.00 13.66 -0.30
CA LEU A 31 -11.04 12.63 0.74
C LEU A 31 -10.98 13.25 2.14
N THR A 32 -11.88 12.79 2.99
CA THR A 32 -11.93 13.16 4.40
C THR A 32 -11.20 12.14 5.28
N VAL A 33 -10.79 12.56 6.47
CA VAL A 33 -10.19 11.66 7.49
C VAL A 33 -11.14 10.51 7.82
N ALA A 34 -12.44 10.79 7.96
CA ALA A 34 -13.44 9.77 8.29
C ALA A 34 -13.56 8.69 7.20
N GLU A 35 -13.51 9.06 5.92
CA GLU A 35 -13.54 8.09 4.81
C GLU A 35 -12.28 7.22 4.77
N ILE A 36 -11.12 7.81 5.05
CA ILE A 36 -9.84 7.09 5.14
C ILE A 36 -9.89 6.10 6.32
N GLU A 37 -10.36 6.53 7.49
CA GLU A 37 -10.48 5.67 8.66
C GLU A 37 -11.46 4.52 8.44
N SER A 38 -12.61 4.79 7.82
CA SER A 38 -13.60 3.75 7.47
C SER A 38 -12.99 2.73 6.51
N SER A 39 -12.29 3.19 5.48
CA SER A 39 -11.62 2.33 4.51
C SER A 39 -10.56 1.47 5.19
N ALA A 40 -9.72 2.07 6.05
CA ALA A 40 -8.68 1.36 6.80
C ALA A 40 -9.27 0.25 7.68
N ARG A 41 -10.35 0.52 8.40
CA ARG A 41 -11.05 -0.51 9.22
C ARG A 41 -11.61 -1.66 8.38
N SER A 42 -12.00 -1.40 7.14
CA SER A 42 -12.58 -2.43 6.25
C SER A 42 -11.54 -3.28 5.53
N LEU A 43 -10.36 -2.70 5.25
CA LEU A 43 -9.33 -3.31 4.41
C LEU A 43 -8.18 -3.93 5.23
N LEU A 44 -7.85 -3.34 6.37
CA LEU A 44 -6.75 -3.81 7.21
C LEU A 44 -7.28 -4.85 8.20
N ASN A 45 -6.61 -6.01 8.23
CA ASN A 45 -6.82 -7.03 9.25
C ASN A 45 -5.52 -7.20 10.05
N PRO A 46 -5.37 -6.51 11.20
CA PRO A 46 -4.17 -6.57 12.02
C PRO A 46 -3.79 -7.99 12.46
N ASP A 47 -4.78 -8.86 12.67
CA ASP A 47 -4.57 -10.23 13.12
C ASP A 47 -3.97 -11.13 12.02
N ASN A 48 -4.07 -10.71 10.75
CA ASN A 48 -3.54 -11.42 9.58
C ASN A 48 -2.53 -10.58 8.78
N MET A 49 -1.82 -9.67 9.46
CA MET A 49 -0.83 -8.80 8.83
C MET A 49 0.55 -9.45 8.81
N ILE A 50 1.20 -9.44 7.64
CA ILE A 50 2.58 -9.94 7.47
C ILE A 50 3.53 -8.74 7.40
N TRP A 51 4.53 -8.73 8.27
CA TRP A 51 5.61 -7.74 8.25
C TRP A 51 6.84 -8.33 7.59
N MET A 52 7.33 -7.69 6.52
CA MET A 52 8.58 -8.05 5.87
C MET A 52 9.63 -6.97 6.16
N VAL A 53 10.73 -7.37 6.78
CA VAL A 53 11.85 -6.47 7.11
C VAL A 53 13.08 -6.92 6.34
N VAL A 54 13.64 -6.01 5.54
CA VAL A 54 14.84 -6.25 4.74
C VAL A 54 15.99 -5.43 5.32
N GLY A 55 17.05 -6.09 5.78
CA GLY A 55 18.21 -5.43 6.35
C GLY A 55 19.18 -6.39 7.04
N ASP A 56 20.20 -5.81 7.67
CA ASP A 56 21.15 -6.54 8.49
C ASP A 56 20.47 -7.05 9.77
N ARG A 57 20.25 -8.36 9.83
CA ARG A 57 19.58 -9.05 10.94
C ARG A 57 20.17 -8.68 12.30
N SER A 58 21.50 -8.55 12.39
CA SER A 58 22.19 -8.24 13.65
C SER A 58 21.82 -6.87 14.24
N LYS A 59 21.31 -5.96 13.40
CA LYS A 59 20.92 -4.61 13.80
C LYS A 59 19.45 -4.46 14.15
N VAL A 60 18.58 -5.33 13.62
CA VAL A 60 17.12 -5.13 13.68
C VAL A 60 16.38 -6.17 14.51
N GLU A 61 16.92 -7.39 14.63
CA GLU A 61 16.19 -8.50 15.26
C GLU A 61 15.81 -8.22 16.71
N GLN A 62 16.70 -7.61 17.48
CA GLN A 62 16.43 -7.30 18.89
C GLN A 62 15.27 -6.31 19.04
N SER A 63 15.29 -5.20 18.30
CA SER A 63 14.19 -4.22 18.32
C SER A 63 12.87 -4.80 17.81
N LEU A 64 12.90 -5.72 16.83
CA LEU A 64 11.70 -6.39 16.34
C LEU A 64 11.10 -7.33 17.41
N ARG A 65 11.94 -8.04 18.16
CA ARG A 65 11.49 -8.87 19.28
C ARG A 65 10.88 -8.03 20.39
N GLU A 66 11.48 -6.90 20.71
CA GLU A 66 10.96 -5.94 21.69
C GLU A 66 9.61 -5.33 21.28
N LEU A 67 9.40 -5.13 19.97
CA LEU A 67 8.15 -4.58 19.45
C LEU A 67 6.97 -5.55 19.57
N GLY A 68 7.23 -6.87 19.66
CA GLY A 68 6.20 -7.87 19.95
C GLY A 68 5.09 -8.00 18.90
N ILE A 69 5.37 -7.63 17.65
CA ILE A 69 4.37 -7.57 16.55
C ILE A 69 4.10 -8.90 15.85
N GLY A 70 4.70 -10.00 16.31
CA GLY A 70 4.44 -11.33 15.78
C GLY A 70 5.65 -12.26 15.87
N GLU A 71 5.47 -13.48 15.36
CA GLU A 71 6.55 -14.44 15.20
C GLU A 71 7.52 -13.96 14.11
N ILE A 72 8.83 -14.03 14.41
CA ILE A 72 9.86 -13.67 13.44
C ILE A 72 10.29 -14.93 12.70
N VAL A 73 9.94 -14.98 11.41
CA VAL A 73 10.41 -16.01 10.47
C VAL A 73 11.58 -15.42 9.67
N CYS A 74 12.74 -16.08 9.75
CA CYS A 74 13.90 -15.69 8.96
C CYS A 74 13.87 -16.42 7.60
N THR A 75 13.92 -15.63 6.53
CA THR A 75 14.06 -16.15 5.16
C THR A 75 15.40 -15.72 4.63
N ASP A 76 16.26 -16.69 4.32
CA ASP A 76 17.47 -16.46 3.53
C ASP A 76 17.06 -16.52 2.05
N VAL A 77 17.48 -15.53 1.27
CA VAL A 77 17.33 -15.48 -0.20
C VAL A 77 18.65 -15.83 -0.87
#